data_AF-A0A7W6RAF9-F1
#
_entry.id   AF-A0A7W6RAF9-F1
#
_cell.length_a   1.000
_cell.length_b   1.000
_cell.length_c   1.000
_cell.angle_alpha   90.00
_cell.angle_beta   90.00
_cell.angle_gamma   90.00
#
_symmetry.space_group_name_H-M   'P 1'
#
loop_
_entity.id
_entity.type
_entity.pdbx_description
1 polymer ?
#
loop_
_entity_poly.entity_id
_entity_poly.type
_entity_poly.pdbx_seq_one_letter_code
_entity_poly.pdbx_strand_id
1 'polypeptide(L)'
;MPITDVLLALLVQVLWGMNFVAAKVGVDSLPPLVFTGLRFLIAAALVLPFFPVPRGRALLGVLALSFTFGTLHFGVQFMALSHVDAASAAVLLQTGPPFSTLLGVIIFKETIGWRRIVGLILAFSGVVLIAGEPNLGATGPVLMLLLAAFAWAVSNVIVKMTQGIPPLAVTGWLCLFAIPQVAALSWVLEEGQWEAIRAAPIEAWLGVTYTAVFASLVAHSLWYVLLRRHPIGVVAPWGLVAPIIGIAAGIFILGEAATWQKLVGGAITLAGVAIVQIRMARRGRPVVGTASPETTRDPCQTMVDAPSPNHDARPEGAAPDMLVLHYTGMPDEATALARLRDPDAKVSAHYLVDEDGRILRLVPEDRRAWHAGVSSWRGGGDINSRSIGVEIVNPGHEFGYRPFPDAQMAAVVSLCRDVIDRHGIRPGNVVAHADIAPTRKEDPGELFDWPRLADAGIGPWPHHGESHAPAPTEAEALAALAAIGYDLTETRAAVVAFQRRYRPTRFDGVMDAETARLAVAVRQTIRTAEATASRPHG
;
A
#
# COMPACT_ATOMS: atom_id res chain seq x y z
N MET A 1 -17.10 -2.41 -6.90
CA MET A 1 -16.56 -1.23 -7.61
C MET A 1 -17.69 -0.59 -8.39
N PRO A 2 -17.79 0.75 -8.40
CA PRO A 2 -18.68 1.47 -9.31
C PRO A 2 -18.48 1.05 -10.76
N ILE A 3 -19.51 1.18 -11.61
CA ILE A 3 -19.44 0.77 -13.03
C ILE A 3 -18.32 1.51 -13.77
N THR A 4 -18.11 2.79 -13.44
CA THR A 4 -17.04 3.62 -14.01
C THR A 4 -15.66 3.04 -13.72
N ASP A 5 -15.41 2.59 -12.49
CA ASP A 5 -14.14 1.98 -12.11
C ASP A 5 -13.97 0.57 -12.69
N VAL A 6 -15.06 -0.18 -12.90
CA VAL A 6 -15.03 -1.46 -13.64
C VAL A 6 -14.63 -1.22 -15.09
N LEU A 7 -15.21 -0.22 -15.76
CA LEU A 7 -14.86 0.15 -17.13
C LEU A 7 -13.40 0.63 -17.22
N LEU A 8 -12.92 1.39 -16.25
CA LEU A 8 -11.51 1.77 -16.16
C LEU A 8 -10.59 0.56 -15.96
N ALA A 9 -10.97 -0.39 -15.11
CA ALA A 9 -10.21 -1.61 -14.91
C ALA A 9 -10.11 -2.39 -16.22
N LEU A 10 -11.23 -2.59 -16.92
CA LEU A 10 -11.27 -3.24 -18.23
C LEU A 10 -10.42 -2.49 -19.28
N LEU A 11 -10.50 -1.17 -19.33
CA LEU A 11 -9.69 -0.35 -20.23
C LEU A 11 -8.20 -0.58 -19.99
N VAL A 12 -7.75 -0.61 -18.73
CA VAL A 12 -6.35 -0.92 -18.39
C VAL A 12 -5.94 -2.29 -18.93
N GLN A 13 -6.79 -3.31 -18.78
CA GLN A 13 -6.50 -4.66 -19.29
C GLN A 13 -6.45 -4.71 -20.80
N VAL A 14 -7.29 -3.94 -21.49
CA VAL A 14 -7.23 -3.78 -22.95
C VAL A 14 -5.90 -3.15 -23.35
N LEU A 15 -5.49 -2.08 -22.68
CA LEU A 15 -4.22 -1.39 -22.98
C LEU A 15 -3.00 -2.31 -22.78
N TRP A 16 -2.98 -3.11 -21.71
CA TRP A 16 -1.90 -4.06 -21.46
C TRP A 16 -1.97 -5.31 -22.34
N GLY A 17 -3.16 -5.82 -22.66
CA GLY A 17 -3.31 -6.96 -23.56
C GLY A 17 -2.89 -6.61 -25.00
N MET A 18 -3.33 -5.45 -25.50
CA MET A 18 -2.96 -4.96 -26.83
C MET A 18 -1.48 -4.56 -26.94
N ASN A 19 -0.80 -4.33 -25.82
CA ASN A 19 0.64 -4.07 -25.80
C ASN A 19 1.45 -5.19 -26.42
N PHE A 20 1.03 -6.45 -26.29
CA PHE A 20 1.72 -7.59 -26.91
C PHE A 20 1.72 -7.50 -28.44
N VAL A 21 0.58 -7.16 -29.03
CA VAL A 21 0.44 -6.98 -30.48
C VAL A 21 1.22 -5.76 -30.95
N ALA A 22 1.06 -4.62 -30.27
CA ALA A 22 1.78 -3.40 -30.63
C ALA A 22 3.30 -3.56 -30.52
N ALA A 23 3.77 -4.26 -29.48
CA ALA A 23 5.18 -4.58 -29.33
C ALA A 23 5.67 -5.53 -30.44
N LYS A 24 4.89 -6.58 -30.78
CA LYS A 24 5.25 -7.55 -31.81
C LYS A 24 5.46 -6.86 -33.18
N VAL A 25 4.48 -6.05 -33.60
CA VAL A 25 4.59 -5.23 -34.82
C VAL A 25 5.83 -4.33 -34.82
N GLY A 26 6.17 -3.77 -33.66
CA GLY A 26 7.37 -2.96 -33.49
C GLY A 26 8.67 -3.74 -33.66
N VAL A 27 8.83 -4.85 -32.93
CA VAL A 27 10.08 -5.65 -32.91
C VAL A 27 10.29 -6.49 -34.17
N ASP A 28 9.24 -6.67 -34.99
CA ASP A 28 9.38 -7.32 -36.31
C ASP A 28 10.02 -6.38 -37.35
N SER A 29 10.00 -5.05 -37.10
CA SER A 29 10.58 -4.04 -38.01
C SER A 29 11.80 -3.31 -37.43
N LEU A 30 11.96 -3.31 -36.10
CA LEU A 30 13.07 -2.67 -35.40
C LEU A 30 13.82 -3.71 -34.57
N PRO A 31 15.15 -3.61 -34.45
CA PRO A 31 15.90 -4.42 -33.51
C PRO A 31 15.29 -4.30 -32.10
N PRO A 32 15.03 -5.40 -31.39
CA PRO A 32 14.25 -5.39 -30.15
C PRO A 32 14.83 -4.51 -29.03
N LEU A 33 16.15 -4.39 -28.90
CA LEU A 33 16.79 -3.52 -27.91
C LEU A 33 16.76 -2.05 -28.34
N VAL A 34 16.85 -1.77 -29.65
CA VAL A 34 16.57 -0.42 -30.19
C VAL A 34 15.13 -0.02 -29.90
N PHE A 35 14.16 -0.91 -30.18
CA PHE A 35 12.75 -0.70 -29.86
C PHE A 35 12.55 -0.39 -28.37
N THR A 36 13.22 -1.17 -27.50
CA THR A 36 13.21 -0.96 -26.04
C THR A 36 13.78 0.40 -25.65
N GLY A 37 14.90 0.81 -26.24
CA GLY A 37 15.53 2.10 -26.00
C GLY A 37 14.65 3.28 -26.43
N LEU A 38 14.03 3.19 -27.62
CA LEU A 38 13.14 4.23 -28.15
C LEU A 38 11.92 4.45 -27.26
N ARG A 39 11.25 3.39 -26.80
CA ARG A 39 10.10 3.53 -25.89
C ARG A 39 10.50 4.13 -24.54
N PHE A 40 11.69 3.79 -24.03
CA PHE A 40 12.20 4.35 -22.78
C PHE A 40 12.56 5.82 -22.93
N LEU A 41 13.12 6.20 -24.08
CA LEU A 41 13.40 7.60 -24.39
C LEU A 41 12.11 8.43 -24.39
N ILE A 42 11.05 7.96 -25.06
CA ILE A 42 9.75 8.65 -25.07
C ILE A 42 9.16 8.73 -23.65
N ALA A 43 9.13 7.62 -22.92
CA ALA A 43 8.57 7.60 -21.56
C ALA A 43 9.34 8.54 -20.62
N ALA A 44 10.68 8.52 -20.66
CA ALA A 44 11.51 9.41 -19.86
C ALA A 44 11.30 10.88 -20.26
N ALA A 45 11.28 11.19 -21.56
CA ALA A 45 11.09 12.56 -22.05
C ALA A 45 9.73 13.16 -21.66
N LEU A 46 8.67 12.35 -21.64
CA LEU A 46 7.33 12.80 -21.26
C LEU A 46 7.15 12.94 -19.74
N VAL A 47 7.91 12.20 -18.94
CA VAL A 47 7.72 12.14 -17.49
C VAL A 47 8.70 13.03 -16.74
N LEU A 48 9.99 12.93 -17.06
CA LEU A 48 11.05 13.55 -16.25
C LEU A 48 11.02 15.07 -16.14
N PRO A 49 10.52 15.85 -17.12
CA PRO A 49 10.38 17.31 -16.95
C PRO A 49 9.52 17.72 -15.75
N PHE A 50 8.68 16.81 -15.24
CA PHE A 50 7.74 17.08 -14.15
C PHE A 50 8.20 16.58 -12.78
N PHE A 51 9.35 15.90 -12.69
CA PHE A 51 9.77 15.25 -11.45
C PHE A 51 11.23 15.52 -11.09
N PRO A 52 11.54 15.73 -9.80
CA PRO A 52 12.90 15.96 -9.34
C PRO A 52 13.75 14.69 -9.44
N VAL A 53 15.07 14.89 -9.48
CA VAL A 53 16.06 13.80 -9.44
C VAL A 53 15.98 13.06 -8.10
N PRO A 54 15.85 11.71 -8.09
CA PRO A 54 15.82 10.93 -6.87
C PRO A 54 17.19 10.92 -6.19
N ARG A 55 17.20 10.84 -4.86
CA ARG A 55 18.44 10.87 -4.05
C ARG A 55 18.47 9.72 -3.04
N GLY A 56 19.67 9.43 -2.54
CA GLY A 56 19.89 8.46 -1.47
C GLY A 56 19.45 7.03 -1.83
N ARG A 57 18.82 6.34 -0.88
CA ARG A 57 18.37 4.94 -1.04
C ARG A 57 17.39 4.76 -2.20
N ALA A 58 16.57 5.77 -2.47
CA ALA A 58 15.60 5.71 -3.56
C ALA A 58 16.29 5.73 -4.94
N LEU A 59 17.40 6.46 -5.10
CA LEU A 59 18.22 6.40 -6.32
C LEU A 59 18.79 4.99 -6.53
N LEU A 60 19.31 4.34 -5.48
CA LEU A 60 19.79 2.95 -5.57
C LEU A 60 18.67 1.99 -5.98
N GLY A 61 17.47 2.18 -5.43
CA GLY A 61 16.29 1.43 -5.83
C GLY A 61 15.98 1.61 -7.32
N VAL A 62 15.96 2.85 -7.82
CA VAL A 62 15.68 3.12 -9.25
C VAL A 62 16.77 2.55 -10.16
N LEU A 63 18.05 2.64 -9.78
CA LEU A 63 19.15 2.02 -10.54
C LEU A 63 19.03 0.49 -10.59
N ALA A 64 18.68 -0.13 -9.46
CA ALA A 64 18.44 -1.57 -9.42
C ALA A 64 17.22 -1.97 -10.25
N LEU A 65 16.14 -1.17 -10.23
CA LEU A 65 14.97 -1.39 -11.08
C LEU A 65 15.29 -1.16 -12.56
N SER A 66 16.12 -0.19 -12.93
CA SER A 66 16.46 0.05 -14.33
C SER A 66 17.19 -1.14 -14.94
N PHE A 67 18.06 -1.80 -14.17
CA PHE A 67 18.68 -3.05 -14.58
C PHE A 67 17.72 -4.23 -14.57
N THR A 68 17.03 -4.50 -13.45
CA THR A 68 16.19 -5.70 -13.30
C THR A 68 14.89 -5.62 -14.11
N PHE A 69 14.18 -4.51 -14.05
CA PHE A 69 12.91 -4.33 -14.73
C PHE A 69 13.07 -3.66 -16.10
N GLY A 70 13.96 -2.68 -16.24
CA GLY A 70 14.22 -2.04 -17.52
C GLY A 70 14.93 -2.98 -18.51
N THR A 71 16.11 -3.47 -18.14
CA THR A 71 16.96 -4.25 -19.04
C THR A 71 16.67 -5.75 -19.01
N LEU A 72 16.72 -6.40 -17.84
CA LEU A 72 16.55 -7.85 -17.73
C LEU A 72 15.11 -8.31 -17.97
N HIS A 73 14.10 -7.51 -17.61
CA HIS A 73 12.71 -7.82 -17.95
C HIS A 73 12.36 -7.33 -19.36
N PHE A 74 12.21 -6.02 -19.59
CA PHE A 74 11.71 -5.54 -20.89
C PHE A 74 12.69 -5.80 -22.05
N GLY A 75 13.99 -5.60 -21.86
CA GLY A 75 14.98 -5.85 -22.92
C GLY A 75 14.95 -7.31 -23.37
N VAL A 76 15.07 -8.25 -22.42
CA VAL A 76 15.02 -9.69 -22.71
C VAL A 76 13.65 -10.13 -23.23
N GLN A 77 12.56 -9.56 -22.70
CA GLN A 77 11.20 -9.84 -23.17
C GLN A 77 11.05 -9.50 -24.65
N PHE A 78 11.48 -8.31 -25.08
CA PHE A 78 11.32 -7.89 -26.47
C PHE A 78 12.26 -8.62 -27.41
N MET A 79 13.46 -8.97 -26.95
CA MET A 79 14.32 -9.90 -27.68
C MET A 79 13.68 -11.28 -27.85
N ALA A 80 12.95 -11.78 -26.87
CA ALA A 80 12.24 -13.05 -27.03
C ALA A 80 11.05 -12.90 -27.99
N LEU A 81 10.33 -11.77 -27.91
CA LEU A 81 9.15 -11.49 -28.74
C LEU A 81 9.46 -11.37 -30.24
N SER A 82 10.69 -11.02 -30.63
CA SER A 82 11.09 -11.08 -32.04
C SER A 82 11.19 -12.51 -32.59
N HIS A 83 11.20 -13.52 -31.71
CA HIS A 83 11.31 -14.93 -32.08
C HIS A 83 10.09 -15.78 -31.74
N VAL A 84 9.10 -15.24 -31.03
CA VAL A 84 7.86 -15.95 -30.67
C VAL A 84 6.62 -15.12 -30.97
N ASP A 85 5.49 -15.81 -31.01
CA ASP A 85 4.16 -15.21 -31.13
C ASP A 85 3.80 -14.38 -29.89
N ALA A 86 3.04 -13.30 -30.12
CA ALA A 86 2.53 -12.40 -29.09
C ALA A 86 1.65 -13.14 -28.07
N ALA A 87 0.80 -14.08 -28.54
CA ALA A 87 -0.04 -14.90 -27.67
C ALA A 87 0.78 -15.77 -26.70
N SER A 88 1.87 -16.37 -27.18
CA SER A 88 2.75 -17.22 -26.36
C SER A 88 3.51 -16.39 -25.33
N ALA A 89 4.03 -15.23 -25.72
CA ALA A 89 4.67 -14.29 -24.79
C ALA A 89 3.70 -13.81 -23.70
N ALA A 90 2.44 -13.50 -24.06
CA ALA A 90 1.41 -13.06 -23.12
C ALA A 90 1.12 -14.07 -22.03
N VAL A 91 1.16 -15.38 -22.34
CA VAL A 91 1.00 -16.43 -21.33
C VAL A 91 2.27 -16.65 -20.52
N LEU A 92 3.42 -16.79 -21.18
CA LEU A 92 4.68 -17.16 -20.52
C LEU A 92 5.10 -16.13 -19.47
N LEU A 93 4.88 -14.83 -19.72
CA LEU A 93 5.16 -13.77 -18.75
C LEU A 93 4.26 -13.81 -17.50
N GLN A 94 3.12 -14.50 -17.56
CA GLN A 94 2.26 -14.71 -16.38
C GLN A 94 2.89 -15.64 -15.34
N THR A 95 4.08 -16.19 -15.60
CA THR A 95 4.91 -16.85 -14.57
C THR A 95 5.51 -15.88 -13.57
N GLY A 96 5.44 -14.57 -13.80
CA GLY A 96 5.89 -13.54 -12.86
C GLY A 96 5.29 -13.69 -11.44
N PRO A 97 3.96 -13.69 -11.25
CA PRO A 97 3.35 -13.91 -9.94
C PRO A 97 3.72 -15.24 -9.25
N PRO A 98 3.77 -16.40 -9.95
CA PRO A 98 4.40 -17.61 -9.44
C PRO A 98 5.84 -17.41 -8.93
N PHE A 99 6.71 -16.78 -9.73
CA PHE A 99 8.08 -16.48 -9.31
C PHE A 99 8.13 -15.53 -8.10
N SER A 100 7.29 -14.50 -8.05
CA SER A 100 7.20 -13.60 -6.89
C SER A 100 6.78 -14.35 -5.63
N THR A 101 5.87 -15.33 -5.76
CA THR A 101 5.46 -16.17 -4.63
C THR A 101 6.61 -17.04 -4.13
N LEU A 102 7.35 -17.68 -5.04
CA LEU A 102 8.52 -18.49 -4.68
C LEU A 102 9.62 -17.64 -4.03
N LEU A 103 9.89 -16.47 -4.59
CA LEU A 103 10.85 -15.52 -4.04
C LEU A 103 10.43 -15.05 -2.65
N GLY A 104 9.13 -14.83 -2.42
CA GLY A 104 8.60 -14.48 -1.10
C GLY A 104 8.83 -15.58 -0.06
N VAL A 105 8.67 -16.85 -0.44
CA VAL A 105 9.01 -17.99 0.43
C VAL A 105 10.50 -18.02 0.77
N ILE A 106 11.37 -17.79 -0.22
CA ILE A 106 12.83 -17.86 -0.03
C ILE A 106 13.34 -16.67 0.81
N ILE A 107 12.94 -15.45 0.45
CA ILE A 107 13.44 -14.21 1.06
C ILE A 107 12.78 -13.96 2.42
N PHE A 108 11.45 -14.08 2.50
CA PHE A 108 10.69 -13.74 3.70
C PHE A 108 10.34 -14.95 4.56
N LYS A 109 10.77 -16.16 4.16
CA LYS A 109 10.50 -17.42 4.89
C LYS A 109 9.02 -17.68 5.15
N GLU A 110 8.16 -17.21 4.25
CA GLU A 110 6.70 -17.38 4.34
C GLU A 110 6.27 -18.84 4.19
N THR A 111 5.18 -19.22 4.87
CA THR A 111 4.56 -20.54 4.68
C THR A 111 3.52 -20.53 3.54
N ILE A 112 3.71 -21.41 2.57
CA ILE A 112 2.79 -21.63 1.45
C ILE A 112 1.76 -22.71 1.78
N GLY A 113 0.48 -22.36 1.73
CA GLY A 113 -0.61 -23.32 1.88
C GLY A 113 -0.74 -24.21 0.63
N TRP A 114 -1.28 -25.43 0.81
CA TRP A 114 -1.38 -26.45 -0.24
C TRP A 114 -2.07 -25.96 -1.54
N ARG A 115 -3.07 -25.09 -1.44
CA ARG A 115 -3.76 -24.51 -2.61
C ARG A 115 -2.85 -23.63 -3.46
N ARG A 116 -1.91 -22.90 -2.84
CA ARG A 116 -0.91 -22.11 -3.58
C ARG A 116 0.10 -23.04 -4.27
N ILE A 117 0.50 -24.14 -3.62
CA ILE A 117 1.35 -25.17 -4.23
C ILE A 117 0.68 -25.74 -5.47
N VAL A 118 -0.61 -26.10 -5.39
CA VAL A 118 -1.39 -26.56 -6.57
C VAL A 118 -1.40 -25.48 -7.67
N GLY A 119 -1.65 -24.22 -7.31
CA GLY A 119 -1.62 -23.11 -8.28
C GLY A 119 -0.25 -22.94 -8.96
N LEU A 120 0.85 -23.08 -8.21
CA LEU A 120 2.21 -23.02 -8.76
C LEU A 120 2.48 -24.19 -9.71
N ILE A 121 2.12 -25.42 -9.33
CA ILE A 121 2.30 -26.61 -10.18
C ILE A 121 1.53 -26.45 -11.48
N LEU A 122 0.26 -26.00 -11.41
CA LEU A 122 -0.56 -25.73 -12.60
C LEU A 122 0.08 -24.66 -13.48
N ALA A 123 0.51 -23.54 -12.90
CA ALA A 123 1.12 -22.44 -13.65
C ALA A 123 2.34 -22.92 -14.47
N PHE A 124 3.25 -23.67 -13.84
CA PHE A 124 4.45 -24.17 -14.53
C PHE A 124 4.17 -25.35 -15.46
N SER A 125 3.15 -26.18 -15.19
CA SER A 125 2.74 -27.26 -16.10
C SER A 125 2.17 -26.72 -17.41
N GLY A 126 1.38 -25.64 -17.34
CA GLY A 126 0.88 -24.97 -18.54
C GLY A 126 2.00 -24.38 -19.40
N VAL A 127 3.04 -23.83 -18.78
CA VAL A 127 4.26 -23.34 -19.45
C VAL A 127 4.98 -24.47 -20.18
N VAL A 128 5.17 -25.63 -19.54
CA VAL A 128 5.80 -26.80 -20.17
C VAL A 128 5.00 -27.26 -21.39
N LEU A 129 3.67 -27.22 -21.32
CA LEU A 129 2.81 -27.58 -22.44
C LEU A 129 2.96 -26.60 -23.61
N ILE A 130 3.06 -25.30 -23.33
CA ILE A 130 3.29 -24.26 -24.35
C ILE A 130 4.70 -24.40 -24.94
N ALA A 131 5.71 -24.71 -24.14
CA ALA A 131 7.07 -24.94 -24.62
C ALA A 131 7.17 -26.13 -25.59
N GLY A 132 6.20 -27.04 -25.57
CA GLY A 132 6.07 -28.14 -26.53
C GLY A 132 5.32 -27.76 -27.82
N GLU A 133 4.99 -26.49 -28.04
CA GLU A 133 4.34 -26.04 -29.27
C GLU A 133 5.32 -26.09 -30.46
N PRO A 134 4.95 -26.71 -31.59
CA PRO A 134 5.82 -26.83 -32.76
C PRO A 134 6.32 -25.50 -33.34
N ASN A 135 5.55 -24.42 -33.16
CA ASN A 135 5.81 -23.10 -33.73
C ASN A 135 6.64 -22.19 -32.80
N LEU A 136 6.87 -22.57 -31.53
CA LEU A 136 7.59 -21.71 -30.58
C LEU A 136 9.11 -21.68 -30.81
N GLY A 137 9.61 -22.46 -31.77
CA GLY A 137 11.03 -22.53 -32.08
C GLY A 137 11.87 -23.14 -30.96
N ALA A 138 13.19 -22.91 -31.03
CA ALA A 138 14.16 -23.43 -30.08
C ALA A 138 13.82 -23.08 -28.61
N THR A 139 14.38 -23.82 -27.65
CA THR A 139 14.16 -23.60 -26.22
C THR A 139 14.60 -22.21 -25.71
N GLY A 140 15.36 -21.45 -26.52
CA GLY A 140 15.96 -20.16 -26.17
C GLY A 140 14.93 -19.07 -25.80
N PRO A 141 14.02 -18.65 -26.70
CA PRO A 141 13.04 -17.60 -26.40
C PRO A 141 12.12 -17.91 -25.21
N VAL A 142 11.79 -19.19 -24.98
CA VAL A 142 11.04 -19.62 -23.78
C VAL A 142 11.83 -19.31 -22.51
N LEU A 143 13.11 -19.69 -22.46
CA LEU A 143 13.99 -19.41 -21.32
C LEU A 143 14.18 -17.90 -21.12
N MET A 144 14.25 -17.12 -22.20
CA MET A 144 14.32 -15.67 -22.14
C MET A 144 13.05 -15.06 -21.51
N LEU A 145 11.86 -15.53 -21.89
CA LEU A 145 10.61 -15.06 -21.28
C LEU A 145 10.48 -15.47 -19.81
N LEU A 146 10.96 -16.67 -19.44
CA LEU A 146 11.03 -17.08 -18.03
C LEU A 146 12.02 -16.22 -17.24
N LEU A 147 13.18 -15.89 -17.82
CA LEU A 147 14.15 -14.96 -17.22
C LEU A 147 13.52 -13.57 -17.06
N ALA A 148 12.82 -13.06 -18.07
CA ALA A 148 12.13 -11.78 -18.00
C ALA A 148 11.05 -11.79 -16.91
N ALA A 149 10.23 -12.85 -16.82
CA ALA A 149 9.22 -13.00 -15.78
C ALA A 149 9.83 -13.08 -14.36
N PHE A 150 10.95 -13.79 -14.21
CA PHE A 150 11.70 -13.83 -12.96
C PHE A 150 12.29 -12.47 -12.60
N ALA A 151 12.86 -11.74 -13.56
CA ALA A 151 13.39 -10.40 -13.35
C ALA A 151 12.30 -9.41 -12.90
N TRP A 152 11.08 -9.53 -13.45
CA TRP A 152 9.91 -8.79 -12.97
C TRP A 152 9.53 -9.19 -11.53
N ALA A 153 9.60 -10.48 -11.20
CA ALA A 153 9.36 -10.91 -9.83
C ALA A 153 10.36 -10.33 -8.83
N VAL A 154 11.64 -10.24 -9.21
CA VAL A 154 12.70 -9.58 -8.43
C VAL A 154 12.43 -8.08 -8.30
N SER A 155 12.01 -7.40 -9.38
CA SER A 155 11.71 -5.98 -9.34
C SER A 155 10.57 -5.63 -8.38
N ASN A 156 9.59 -6.53 -8.21
CA ASN A 156 8.52 -6.36 -7.21
C ASN A 156 9.04 -6.37 -5.76
N VAL A 157 10.23 -6.92 -5.49
CA VAL A 157 10.89 -6.83 -4.19
C VAL A 157 11.66 -5.50 -4.09
N ILE A 158 12.39 -5.14 -5.14
CA ILE A 158 13.24 -3.93 -5.19
C ILE A 158 12.40 -2.65 -5.14
N VAL A 159 11.18 -2.64 -5.68
CA VAL A 159 10.31 -1.44 -5.72
C VAL A 159 10.03 -0.87 -4.32
N LYS A 160 10.17 -1.67 -3.26
CA LYS A 160 10.10 -1.21 -1.87
C LYS A 160 11.22 -0.20 -1.53
N MET A 161 12.37 -0.25 -2.20
CA MET A 161 13.47 0.70 -2.04
C MET A 161 13.17 2.07 -2.67
N THR A 162 12.16 2.16 -3.54
CA THR A 162 11.75 3.41 -4.20
C THR A 162 10.53 4.06 -3.54
N GLN A 163 10.16 3.63 -2.32
CA GLN A 163 9.10 4.25 -1.53
C GLN A 163 9.42 5.74 -1.27
N GLY A 164 8.39 6.58 -1.35
CA GLY A 164 8.52 8.04 -1.25
C GLY A 164 8.68 8.78 -2.60
N ILE A 165 8.88 8.06 -3.72
CA ILE A 165 8.86 8.65 -5.07
C ILE A 165 7.50 8.37 -5.72
N PRO A 166 6.84 9.37 -6.37
CA PRO A 166 5.64 9.12 -7.15
C PRO A 166 5.85 7.99 -8.18
N PRO A 167 4.92 7.02 -8.33
CA PRO A 167 5.14 5.86 -9.19
C PRO A 167 5.49 6.22 -10.65
N LEU A 168 4.88 7.28 -11.17
CA LEU A 168 5.18 7.77 -12.52
C LEU A 168 6.63 8.26 -12.62
N ALA A 169 7.14 8.94 -11.59
CA ALA A 169 8.54 9.38 -11.53
C ALA A 169 9.51 8.20 -11.46
N VAL A 170 9.19 7.14 -10.70
CA VAL A 170 9.97 5.89 -10.70
C VAL A 170 10.07 5.33 -12.11
N THR A 171 8.95 5.27 -12.85
CA THR A 171 8.93 4.83 -14.26
C THR A 171 9.84 5.70 -15.13
N GLY A 172 9.75 7.02 -15.04
CA GLY A 172 10.57 7.94 -15.85
C GLY A 172 12.06 7.77 -15.60
N TRP A 173 12.49 7.76 -14.33
CA TRP A 173 13.90 7.64 -13.98
C TRP A 173 14.46 6.24 -14.29
N LEU A 174 13.67 5.19 -14.07
CA LEU A 174 14.00 3.83 -14.51
C LEU A 174 14.27 3.79 -16.01
N CYS A 175 13.39 4.38 -16.82
CA CYS A 175 13.52 4.39 -18.27
C CYS A 175 14.80 5.11 -18.67
N LEU A 176 15.07 6.29 -18.10
CA LEU A 176 16.30 7.04 -18.38
C LEU A 176 17.57 6.23 -18.08
N PHE A 177 17.64 5.59 -16.92
CA PHE A 177 18.83 4.81 -16.54
C PHE A 177 18.95 3.50 -17.32
N ALA A 178 17.86 2.95 -17.85
CA ALA A 178 17.89 1.73 -18.66
C ALA A 178 18.37 2.00 -20.10
N ILE A 179 18.16 3.21 -20.65
CA ILE A 179 18.59 3.59 -22.01
C ILE A 179 20.06 3.24 -22.30
N PRO A 180 21.07 3.68 -21.53
CA PRO A 180 22.46 3.35 -21.82
C PRO A 180 22.75 1.85 -21.72
N GLN A 181 22.02 1.13 -20.86
CA GLN A 181 22.19 -0.32 -20.67
C GLN A 181 21.69 -1.08 -21.91
N VAL A 182 20.48 -0.76 -22.39
CA VAL A 182 19.92 -1.42 -23.58
C VAL A 182 20.62 -0.97 -24.86
N ALA A 183 21.11 0.27 -24.93
CA ALA A 183 21.91 0.75 -26.06
C ALA A 183 23.26 0.02 -26.14
N ALA A 184 23.93 -0.20 -25.01
CA ALA A 184 25.17 -0.97 -24.96
C ALA A 184 24.93 -2.44 -25.36
N LEU A 185 23.83 -3.05 -24.92
CA LEU A 185 23.47 -4.40 -25.35
C LEU A 185 23.10 -4.46 -26.84
N SER A 186 22.36 -3.48 -27.34
CA SER A 186 22.02 -3.36 -28.77
C SER A 186 23.28 -3.27 -29.63
N TRP A 187 24.29 -2.52 -29.18
CA TRP A 187 25.57 -2.40 -29.87
C TRP A 187 26.32 -3.74 -29.99
N VAL A 188 26.19 -4.62 -28.99
CA VAL A 188 26.90 -5.90 -28.94
C VAL A 188 26.13 -7.03 -29.62
N LEU A 189 24.79 -7.00 -29.55
CA LEU A 189 23.92 -8.12 -29.92
C LEU A 189 23.14 -7.89 -31.22
N GLU A 190 23.03 -6.64 -31.68
CA GLU A 190 22.25 -6.29 -32.87
C GLU A 190 23.13 -5.60 -33.91
N GLU A 191 22.69 -5.66 -35.16
CA GLU A 191 23.35 -5.01 -36.29
C GLU A 191 22.34 -4.16 -37.07
N GLY A 192 22.83 -3.19 -37.84
CA GLY A 192 21.98 -2.38 -38.73
C GLY A 192 21.04 -1.42 -38.02
N GLN A 193 21.31 -1.01 -36.77
CA GLN A 193 20.41 -0.20 -35.95
C GLN A 193 19.96 1.09 -36.68
N TRP A 194 20.91 1.84 -37.25
CA TRP A 194 20.64 3.10 -37.95
C TRP A 194 19.91 2.92 -39.28
N GLU A 195 20.09 1.78 -39.94
CA GLU A 195 19.37 1.47 -41.17
C GLU A 195 17.93 1.11 -40.85
N ALA A 196 17.72 0.23 -39.85
CA ALA A 196 16.39 -0.14 -39.39
C ALA A 196 15.59 1.08 -38.90
N ILE A 197 16.19 1.99 -38.12
CA ILE A 197 15.51 3.23 -37.70
C ILE A 197 15.08 4.09 -38.89
N ARG A 198 15.92 4.20 -39.93
CA ARG A 198 15.61 5.02 -41.12
C ARG A 198 14.57 4.37 -42.03
N ALA A 199 14.58 3.04 -42.12
CA ALA A 199 13.66 2.27 -42.96
C ALA A 199 12.38 1.85 -42.22
N ALA A 200 12.27 2.11 -40.91
CA ALA A 200 11.17 1.67 -40.09
C ALA A 200 9.82 2.21 -40.61
N PRO A 201 8.84 1.33 -40.89
CA PRO A 201 7.55 1.74 -41.38
C PRO A 201 6.72 2.38 -40.24
N ILE A 202 5.62 3.04 -40.59
CA ILE A 202 4.82 3.80 -39.61
C ILE A 202 4.26 2.91 -38.49
N GLU A 203 3.97 1.64 -38.81
CA GLU A 203 3.49 0.62 -37.91
C GLU A 203 4.47 0.35 -36.76
N ALA A 204 5.78 0.37 -37.05
CA ALA A 204 6.82 0.20 -36.05
C ALA A 204 6.82 1.36 -35.05
N TRP A 205 6.69 2.60 -35.56
CA TRP A 205 6.61 3.82 -34.74
C TRP A 205 5.32 3.89 -33.92
N LEU A 206 4.20 3.43 -34.48
CA LEU A 206 2.95 3.26 -33.74
C LEU A 206 3.12 2.23 -32.62
N GLY A 207 3.81 1.12 -32.87
CA GLY A 207 4.19 0.15 -31.84
C GLY A 207 5.01 0.78 -30.70
N VAL A 208 6.09 1.50 -31.04
CA VAL A 208 6.92 2.20 -30.05
C VAL A 208 6.08 3.19 -29.23
N THR A 209 5.27 4.00 -29.90
CA THR A 209 4.44 5.03 -29.25
C THR A 209 3.36 4.40 -28.37
N TYR A 210 2.73 3.33 -28.83
CA TYR A 210 1.72 2.60 -28.08
C TYR A 210 2.30 2.03 -26.79
N THR A 211 3.43 1.32 -26.89
CA THR A 211 4.07 0.70 -25.73
C THR A 211 4.62 1.73 -24.76
N ALA A 212 5.12 2.87 -25.25
CA ALA A 212 5.63 3.96 -24.42
C ALA A 212 4.50 4.73 -23.71
N VAL A 213 3.51 5.22 -24.44
CA VAL A 213 2.50 6.14 -23.91
C VAL A 213 1.33 5.38 -23.29
N PHE A 214 0.68 4.53 -24.07
CA PHE A 214 -0.58 3.92 -23.66
C PHE A 214 -0.37 2.79 -22.66
N ALA A 215 0.52 1.86 -22.95
CA ALA A 215 0.79 0.73 -22.05
C ALA A 215 1.59 1.14 -20.81
N SER A 216 2.61 2.01 -20.96
CA SER A 216 3.51 2.34 -19.84
C SER A 216 3.09 3.55 -19.02
N LEU A 217 2.52 4.60 -19.61
CA LEU A 217 2.13 5.80 -18.85
C LEU A 217 0.64 5.79 -18.51
N VAL A 218 -0.24 5.69 -19.51
CA VAL A 218 -1.69 5.78 -19.32
C VAL A 218 -2.24 4.61 -18.51
N ALA A 219 -1.98 3.37 -18.94
CA ALA A 219 -2.50 2.18 -18.27
C ALA A 219 -2.00 2.08 -16.82
N HIS A 220 -0.71 2.35 -16.57
CA HIS A 220 -0.17 2.39 -15.22
C HIS A 220 -0.79 3.50 -14.37
N SER A 221 -0.95 4.71 -14.91
CA SER A 221 -1.59 5.82 -14.18
C SER A 221 -3.03 5.50 -13.80
N LEU A 222 -3.82 4.96 -14.74
CA LEU A 222 -5.20 4.53 -14.48
C LEU A 222 -5.25 3.38 -13.46
N TRP A 223 -4.32 2.43 -13.55
CA TRP A 223 -4.18 1.35 -12.57
C TRP A 223 -3.87 1.88 -11.17
N TYR A 224 -2.96 2.85 -11.05
CA TYR A 224 -2.68 3.50 -9.76
C TYR A 224 -3.89 4.25 -9.22
N VAL A 225 -4.68 4.90 -10.07
CA VAL A 225 -5.96 5.51 -9.65
C VAL A 225 -6.91 4.45 -9.08
N LEU A 226 -7.03 3.29 -9.73
CA LEU A 226 -7.85 2.19 -9.23
C LEU A 226 -7.35 1.63 -7.90
N LEU A 227 -6.03 1.44 -7.75
CA LEU A 227 -5.42 0.98 -6.50
C LEU A 227 -5.56 2.00 -5.35
N ARG A 228 -5.67 3.29 -5.65
CA ARG A 228 -5.96 4.33 -4.65
C ARG A 228 -7.42 4.35 -4.23
N ARG A 229 -8.34 3.90 -5.09
CA ARG A 229 -9.80 3.91 -4.83
C ARG A 229 -10.31 2.59 -4.26
N HIS A 230 -9.65 1.48 -4.57
CA HIS A 230 -10.11 0.14 -4.24
C HIS A 230 -8.98 -0.69 -3.65
N PRO A 231 -9.28 -1.59 -2.68
CA PRO A 231 -8.28 -2.51 -2.14
C PRO A 231 -7.61 -3.33 -3.24
N ILE A 232 -6.30 -3.58 -3.10
CA ILE A 232 -5.53 -4.37 -4.05
C ILE A 232 -6.14 -5.75 -4.33
N GLY A 233 -6.77 -6.38 -3.33
CA GLY A 233 -7.43 -7.68 -3.49
C GLY A 233 -8.66 -7.66 -4.41
N VAL A 234 -9.26 -6.49 -4.63
CA VAL A 234 -10.38 -6.29 -5.58
C VAL A 234 -9.85 -5.94 -6.97
N VAL A 235 -8.76 -5.17 -7.05
CA VAL A 235 -8.20 -4.68 -8.32
C VAL A 235 -7.28 -5.70 -8.98
N ALA A 236 -6.39 -6.35 -8.22
CA ALA A 236 -5.38 -7.28 -8.75
C ALA A 236 -5.95 -8.43 -9.61
N PRO A 237 -7.10 -9.07 -9.27
CA PRO A 237 -7.67 -10.12 -10.12
C PRO A 237 -8.02 -9.67 -11.55
N TRP A 238 -8.27 -8.37 -11.77
CA TRP A 238 -8.50 -7.85 -13.12
C TRP A 238 -7.28 -7.98 -14.02
N GLY A 239 -6.08 -8.02 -13.45
CA GLY A 239 -4.82 -8.26 -14.17
C GLY A 239 -4.80 -9.57 -14.98
N LEU A 240 -5.64 -10.55 -14.63
CA LEU A 240 -5.75 -11.82 -15.34
C LEU A 240 -6.45 -11.70 -16.70
N VAL A 241 -7.11 -10.57 -16.98
CA VAL A 241 -7.81 -10.33 -18.24
C VAL A 241 -6.84 -9.88 -19.35
N ALA A 242 -5.78 -9.12 -19.01
CA ALA A 242 -4.78 -8.67 -19.98
C ALA A 242 -4.19 -9.79 -20.85
N PRO A 243 -3.70 -10.93 -20.31
CA PRO A 243 -3.17 -12.01 -21.16
C PRO A 243 -4.23 -12.68 -22.03
N ILE A 244 -5.50 -12.73 -21.59
CA ILE A 244 -6.61 -13.26 -22.41
C ILE A 244 -6.82 -12.35 -23.62
N ILE A 245 -6.81 -11.04 -23.41
CA ILE A 245 -6.88 -10.05 -24.49
C ILE A 245 -5.65 -10.16 -25.40
N GLY A 246 -4.45 -10.33 -24.83
CA GLY A 246 -3.22 -10.52 -25.62
C GLY A 246 -3.27 -11.74 -26.54
N ILE A 247 -3.75 -12.89 -26.04
CA ILE A 247 -3.94 -14.10 -26.84
C ILE A 247 -4.96 -13.87 -27.95
N ALA A 248 -6.14 -13.32 -27.60
CA ALA A 248 -7.19 -13.04 -28.58
C ALA A 248 -6.71 -12.05 -29.65
N ALA A 249 -6.04 -10.98 -29.24
CA ALA A 249 -5.49 -9.98 -30.15
C ALA A 249 -4.40 -10.57 -31.06
N GLY A 250 -3.49 -11.41 -30.55
CA GLY A 250 -2.50 -12.11 -31.36
C GLY A 250 -3.16 -12.99 -32.44
N ILE A 251 -4.17 -13.78 -32.06
CA ILE A 251 -4.88 -14.67 -33.00
C ILE A 251 -5.68 -13.87 -34.04
N PHE A 252 -6.48 -12.89 -33.61
CA PHE A 252 -7.42 -12.20 -34.50
C PHE A 252 -6.80 -11.03 -35.29
N ILE A 253 -5.78 -10.37 -34.75
CA ILE A 253 -5.15 -9.18 -35.38
C ILE A 253 -3.89 -9.57 -36.14
N LEU A 254 -3.02 -10.40 -35.55
CA LEU A 254 -1.77 -10.83 -36.19
C LEU A 254 -1.93 -12.12 -36.98
N GLY A 255 -3.08 -12.80 -36.89
CA GLY A 255 -3.32 -14.06 -37.59
C GLY A 255 -2.51 -15.23 -37.02
N GLU A 256 -2.09 -15.15 -35.75
CA GLU A 256 -1.30 -16.19 -35.10
C GLU A 256 -2.07 -17.51 -35.00
N ALA A 257 -1.37 -18.63 -35.19
CA ALA A 257 -1.99 -19.95 -35.15
C ALA A 257 -2.53 -20.27 -33.74
N ALA A 258 -3.82 -20.56 -33.64
CA ALA A 258 -4.49 -21.00 -32.42
C ALA A 258 -4.27 -22.49 -32.16
N THR A 259 -3.06 -22.87 -31.79
CA THR A 259 -2.73 -24.27 -31.49
C THR A 259 -3.37 -24.72 -30.17
N TRP A 260 -3.65 -26.01 -30.05
CA TRP A 260 -4.23 -26.54 -28.82
C TRP A 260 -3.27 -26.40 -27.64
N GLN A 261 -1.95 -26.43 -27.85
CA GLN A 261 -0.94 -26.15 -26.82
C GLN A 261 -1.08 -24.74 -26.26
N LYS A 262 -1.23 -23.71 -27.11
CA LYS A 262 -1.48 -22.32 -26.66
C LYS A 262 -2.76 -22.20 -25.86
N LEU A 263 -3.85 -22.78 -26.37
CA LEU A 263 -5.16 -22.64 -25.75
C LEU A 263 -5.24 -23.39 -24.40
N VAL A 264 -4.84 -24.65 -24.39
CA VAL A 264 -4.90 -25.50 -23.19
C VAL A 264 -3.82 -25.10 -22.20
N GLY A 265 -2.58 -24.94 -22.67
CA GLY A 265 -1.47 -24.49 -21.83
C GLY A 265 -1.68 -23.08 -21.28
N GLY A 266 -2.27 -22.20 -22.10
CA GLY A 266 -2.74 -20.87 -21.69
C GLY A 266 -3.77 -20.92 -20.58
N ALA A 267 -4.84 -21.70 -20.77
CA ALA A 267 -5.89 -21.87 -19.77
C ALA A 267 -5.35 -22.45 -18.46
N ILE A 268 -4.50 -23.48 -18.52
CA ILE A 268 -3.86 -24.09 -17.34
C ILE A 268 -2.97 -23.07 -16.61
N THR A 269 -2.14 -22.34 -17.36
CA THR A 269 -1.25 -21.33 -16.78
C THR A 269 -2.04 -20.24 -16.08
N LEU A 270 -3.03 -19.66 -16.75
CA LEU A 270 -3.87 -18.60 -16.20
C LEU A 270 -4.70 -19.07 -15.01
N ALA A 271 -5.22 -20.31 -15.02
CA ALA A 271 -5.91 -20.89 -13.88
C ALA A 271 -4.97 -21.06 -12.67
N GLY A 272 -3.75 -21.55 -12.88
CA GLY A 272 -2.73 -21.65 -11.84
C GLY A 272 -2.39 -20.29 -11.22
N VAL A 273 -2.14 -19.28 -12.06
CA VAL A 273 -1.86 -17.90 -11.64
C VAL A 273 -3.06 -17.29 -10.91
N ALA A 274 -4.29 -17.56 -11.37
CA ALA A 274 -5.50 -17.10 -10.71
C ALA A 274 -5.65 -17.69 -9.29
N ILE A 275 -5.34 -18.97 -9.10
CA ILE A 275 -5.36 -19.62 -7.78
C ILE A 275 -4.35 -18.94 -6.84
N VAL A 276 -3.15 -18.61 -7.34
CA VAL A 276 -2.12 -17.90 -6.59
C VAL A 276 -2.59 -16.49 -6.19
N GLN A 277 -3.08 -15.71 -7.17
CA GLN A 277 -3.50 -14.30 -7.02
C GLN A 277 -4.75 -14.14 -6.14
N ILE A 278 -5.84 -14.88 -6.43
CA ILE A 278 -7.12 -14.73 -5.74
C ILE A 278 -7.03 -15.13 -4.27
N ARG A 279 -6.14 -16.08 -3.93
CA ARG A 279 -5.98 -16.47 -2.52
C ARG A 279 -5.11 -15.50 -1.73
N MET A 280 -4.18 -14.77 -2.37
CA MET A 280 -3.56 -13.59 -1.77
C MET A 280 -4.64 -12.56 -1.41
N ALA A 281 -5.55 -12.26 -2.34
CA ALA A 281 -6.67 -11.34 -2.10
C ALA A 281 -7.63 -11.79 -0.98
N ARG A 282 -7.90 -13.10 -0.85
CA ARG A 282 -8.80 -13.66 0.20
C ARG A 282 -8.15 -13.86 1.57
N ARG A 283 -6.82 -13.92 1.68
CA ARG A 283 -6.15 -13.89 3.00
C ARG A 283 -6.18 -12.49 3.62
N GLY A 284 -6.45 -11.45 2.83
CA GLY A 284 -6.75 -10.09 3.28
C GLY A 284 -8.24 -9.73 3.34
N ARG A 285 -9.17 -10.70 3.26
CA ARG A 285 -10.60 -10.48 3.54
C ARG A 285 -10.89 -10.90 4.98
N PRO A 286 -11.42 -10.01 5.84
CA PRO A 286 -12.04 -10.43 7.09
C PRO A 286 -13.17 -11.41 6.74
N VAL A 287 -13.20 -12.54 7.42
CA VAL A 287 -14.43 -13.32 7.49
C VAL A 287 -15.40 -12.44 8.27
N VAL A 288 -16.36 -11.84 7.58
CA VAL A 288 -17.55 -11.25 8.21
C VAL A 288 -18.30 -12.43 8.82
N GLY A 289 -17.94 -12.77 10.06
CA GLY A 289 -18.67 -13.70 10.88
C GLY A 289 -19.96 -13.02 11.29
N THR A 290 -21.08 -13.53 10.80
CA THR A 290 -22.41 -13.26 11.33
C THR A 290 -22.37 -13.56 12.83
N ALA A 291 -22.41 -12.52 13.64
CA ALA A 291 -22.48 -12.64 15.09
C ALA A 291 -23.82 -13.26 15.48
N SER A 292 -23.77 -14.43 16.11
CA SER A 292 -24.80 -14.84 17.06
C SER A 292 -24.39 -14.34 18.46
N PRO A 293 -25.35 -13.87 19.28
CA PRO A 293 -25.04 -13.36 20.61
C PRO A 293 -24.96 -14.54 21.56
N GLU A 294 -23.75 -15.03 21.81
CA GLU A 294 -23.49 -15.91 22.96
C GLU A 294 -22.41 -15.31 23.86
N THR A 295 -22.90 -14.75 24.95
CA THR A 295 -22.21 -14.51 26.20
C THR A 295 -21.41 -15.73 26.63
N THR A 296 -20.07 -15.60 26.78
CA THR A 296 -19.30 -15.97 27.99
C THR A 296 -17.79 -15.80 27.79
N ARG A 297 -17.20 -14.89 28.59
CA ARG A 297 -15.82 -14.87 29.14
C ARG A 297 -14.62 -15.15 28.20
N ASP A 298 -13.94 -14.05 27.86
CA ASP A 298 -12.50 -13.79 27.99
C ASP A 298 -11.49 -14.86 27.51
N PRO A 299 -11.00 -14.79 26.25
CA PRO A 299 -9.71 -15.37 25.93
C PRO A 299 -8.65 -14.41 26.49
N CYS A 300 -8.08 -14.76 27.64
CA CYS A 300 -6.88 -14.16 28.22
C CYS A 300 -5.95 -13.64 27.11
N GLN A 301 -5.98 -12.32 26.89
CA GLN A 301 -5.09 -11.67 25.93
C GLN A 301 -3.69 -11.81 26.50
N THR A 302 -2.86 -12.64 25.88
CA THR A 302 -1.51 -12.93 26.36
C THR A 302 -0.68 -11.63 26.31
N MET A 303 -0.59 -10.93 27.44
CA MET A 303 0.38 -9.86 27.60
C MET A 303 1.79 -10.47 27.69
N VAL A 304 2.71 -9.95 26.88
CA VAL A 304 4.10 -10.42 26.83
C VAL A 304 5.02 -9.30 27.28
N ASP A 305 5.93 -9.58 28.22
CA ASP A 305 6.93 -8.60 28.63
C ASP A 305 8.03 -8.46 27.57
N ALA A 306 8.27 -7.23 27.14
CA ALA A 306 9.34 -6.88 26.20
C ALA A 306 9.98 -5.54 26.60
N PRO A 307 10.63 -5.48 27.78
CA PRO A 307 11.02 -4.22 28.39
C PRO A 307 11.89 -3.35 27.48
N SER A 308 11.61 -2.05 27.49
CA SER A 308 12.38 -1.00 26.81
C SER A 308 13.19 -0.18 27.82
N PRO A 309 14.46 0.15 27.52
CA PRO A 309 15.26 1.05 28.37
C PRO A 309 14.89 2.53 28.19
N ASN A 310 14.04 2.88 27.21
CA ASN A 310 13.75 4.26 26.81
C ASN A 310 12.65 4.89 27.69
N HIS A 311 12.98 5.09 28.95
CA HIS A 311 12.10 5.70 29.94
C HIS A 311 12.90 6.36 31.07
N ASP A 312 12.28 7.25 31.81
CA ASP A 312 12.81 7.80 33.07
C ASP A 312 11.74 7.89 34.15
N ALA A 313 12.09 8.44 35.31
CA ALA A 313 11.14 8.63 36.38
C ALA A 313 10.10 9.68 35.97
N ARG A 314 8.83 9.45 36.32
CA ARG A 314 7.83 10.52 36.28
C ARG A 314 8.23 11.62 37.27
N PRO A 315 7.94 12.90 36.97
CA PRO A 315 8.09 13.98 37.95
C PRO A 315 7.32 13.68 39.24
N GLU A 316 7.77 14.22 40.37
CA GLU A 316 7.12 13.99 41.66
C GLU A 316 5.66 14.46 41.63
N GLY A 317 4.75 13.58 42.06
CA GLY A 317 3.31 13.83 42.06
C GLY A 317 2.62 13.71 40.68
N ALA A 318 3.36 13.43 39.60
CA ALA A 318 2.77 13.20 38.28
C ALA A 318 2.16 11.79 38.21
N ALA A 319 0.86 11.73 37.91
CA ALA A 319 0.15 10.50 37.62
C ALA A 319 -0.43 10.55 36.19
N PRO A 320 -0.54 9.41 35.49
CA PRO A 320 -1.20 9.37 34.20
C PRO A 320 -2.69 9.75 34.33
N ASP A 321 -3.14 10.72 33.54
CA ASP A 321 -4.55 11.09 33.41
C ASP A 321 -5.00 11.19 31.96
N MET A 322 -4.13 10.74 31.03
CA MET A 322 -4.35 10.74 29.59
C MET A 322 -3.95 9.40 28.97
N LEU A 323 -4.66 9.03 27.90
CA LEU A 323 -4.35 7.89 27.06
C LEU A 323 -4.08 8.39 25.64
N VAL A 324 -2.88 8.12 25.11
CA VAL A 324 -2.46 8.55 23.78
C VAL A 324 -2.35 7.33 22.88
N LEU A 325 -3.13 7.33 21.79
CA LEU A 325 -3.15 6.26 20.80
C LEU A 325 -2.28 6.65 19.61
N HIS A 326 -1.40 5.73 19.25
CA HIS A 326 -0.43 5.87 18.17
C HIS A 326 -0.62 4.76 17.16
N TYR A 327 -0.12 4.98 15.94
CA TYR A 327 0.39 3.88 15.15
C TYR A 327 1.91 3.88 15.18
N THR A 328 2.53 2.74 14.91
CA THR A 328 3.99 2.62 14.88
C THR A 328 4.64 3.33 13.68
N GLY A 329 3.97 3.31 12.52
CA GLY A 329 4.49 3.92 11.30
C GLY A 329 5.73 3.18 10.81
N MET A 330 5.72 1.86 10.97
CA MET A 330 6.83 0.97 10.66
C MET A 330 6.31 -0.29 9.95
N PRO A 331 7.10 -0.93 9.08
CA PRO A 331 6.63 -2.00 8.20
C PRO A 331 5.95 -3.18 8.92
N ASP A 332 6.44 -3.54 10.11
CA ASP A 332 6.00 -4.68 10.90
C ASP A 332 6.29 -4.51 12.40
N GLU A 333 5.75 -5.41 13.21
CA GLU A 333 5.93 -5.48 14.66
C GLU A 333 7.39 -5.63 15.07
N ALA A 334 8.15 -6.49 14.40
CA ALA A 334 9.54 -6.73 14.74
C ALA A 334 10.38 -5.45 14.62
N THR A 335 10.15 -4.66 13.57
CA THR A 335 10.81 -3.37 13.37
C THR A 335 10.39 -2.35 14.42
N ALA A 336 9.08 -2.25 14.70
CA ALA A 336 8.55 -1.38 15.74
C ALA A 336 9.14 -1.71 17.11
N LEU A 337 9.11 -2.98 17.50
CA LEU A 337 9.63 -3.47 18.77
C LEU A 337 11.13 -3.24 18.90
N ALA A 338 11.91 -3.50 17.84
CA ALA A 338 13.34 -3.24 17.83
C ALA A 338 13.64 -1.75 18.05
N ARG A 339 12.91 -0.86 17.35
CA ARG A 339 13.11 0.59 17.46
C ARG A 339 12.70 1.13 18.83
N LEU A 340 11.57 0.67 19.39
CA LEU A 340 11.09 1.11 20.71
C LEU A 340 12.01 0.64 21.85
N ARG A 341 12.83 -0.39 21.63
CA ARG A 341 13.78 -0.95 22.61
C ARG A 341 15.24 -0.57 22.37
N ASP A 342 15.53 0.11 21.26
CA ASP A 342 16.86 0.61 20.92
C ASP A 342 17.22 1.82 21.82
N PRO A 343 18.25 1.73 22.68
CA PRO A 343 18.65 2.84 23.57
C PRO A 343 19.00 4.14 22.82
N ASP A 344 19.49 4.02 21.59
CA ASP A 344 19.88 5.19 20.78
C ASP A 344 18.67 5.87 20.14
N ALA A 345 17.54 5.17 20.03
CA ALA A 345 16.30 5.70 19.49
C ALA A 345 15.69 6.76 20.40
N LYS A 346 15.85 6.61 21.73
CA LYS A 346 15.27 7.49 22.76
C LYS A 346 13.77 7.72 22.57
N VAL A 347 13.04 6.68 22.16
CA VAL A 347 11.57 6.67 22.05
C VAL A 347 11.04 5.32 22.50
N SER A 348 9.91 5.32 23.22
CA SER A 348 9.14 4.11 23.56
C SER A 348 7.74 4.50 24.02
N ALA A 349 6.84 3.51 24.08
CA ALA A 349 5.52 3.61 24.69
C ALA A 349 5.38 2.61 25.85
N HIS A 350 4.21 2.56 26.50
CA HIS A 350 3.96 1.59 27.57
C HIS A 350 3.55 0.24 27.01
N TYR A 351 2.74 0.28 25.94
CA TYR A 351 2.22 -0.91 25.27
C TYR A 351 2.46 -0.85 23.76
N LEU A 352 2.63 -2.03 23.16
CA LEU A 352 2.61 -2.25 21.72
C LEU A 352 1.58 -3.33 21.41
N VAL A 353 0.63 -3.06 20.50
CA VAL A 353 -0.41 -4.01 20.10
C VAL A 353 -0.16 -4.48 18.66
N ASP A 354 0.12 -5.77 18.49
CA ASP A 354 0.39 -6.39 17.20
C ASP A 354 -0.90 -6.67 16.39
N GLU A 355 -0.76 -6.89 15.08
CA GLU A 355 -1.85 -7.15 14.15
C GLU A 355 -2.67 -8.41 14.49
N ASP A 356 -2.06 -9.37 15.21
CA ASP A 356 -2.72 -10.58 15.69
C ASP A 356 -3.44 -10.41 17.05
N GLY A 357 -3.34 -9.23 17.67
CA GLY A 357 -3.94 -8.91 18.96
C GLY A 357 -3.06 -9.19 20.18
N ARG A 358 -1.80 -9.64 20.00
CA ARG A 358 -0.84 -9.72 21.11
C ARG A 358 -0.52 -8.32 21.64
N ILE A 359 -0.42 -8.20 22.97
CA ILE A 359 -0.06 -6.95 23.65
C ILE A 359 1.32 -7.14 24.29
N LEU A 360 2.28 -6.31 23.91
CA LEU A 360 3.61 -6.30 24.49
C LEU A 360 3.73 -5.14 25.49
N ARG A 361 4.26 -5.43 26.68
CA ARG A 361 4.55 -4.44 27.73
C ARG A 361 6.00 -3.97 27.61
N LEU A 362 6.19 -2.69 27.32
CA LEU A 362 7.48 -2.08 27.05
C LEU A 362 7.99 -1.28 28.25
N VAL A 363 7.20 -0.31 28.72
CA VAL A 363 7.56 0.59 29.82
C VAL A 363 6.53 0.45 30.93
N PRO A 364 6.96 0.24 32.19
CA PRO A 364 6.06 0.27 33.35
C PRO A 364 5.29 1.59 33.43
N GLU A 365 4.00 1.55 33.74
CA GLU A 365 3.13 2.72 33.73
C GLU A 365 3.46 3.78 34.79
N ASP A 366 4.13 3.39 35.88
CA ASP A 366 4.68 4.29 36.91
C ASP A 366 5.90 5.08 36.41
N ARG A 367 6.46 4.70 35.25
CA ARG A 367 7.56 5.39 34.59
C ARG A 367 7.10 6.23 33.42
N ARG A 368 7.92 7.23 33.05
CA ARG A 368 7.66 8.10 31.91
C ARG A 368 8.25 7.49 30.64
N ALA A 369 7.38 6.95 29.78
CA ALA A 369 7.77 6.57 28.42
C ALA A 369 7.91 7.82 27.51
N TRP A 370 8.80 7.77 26.53
CA TRP A 370 9.07 8.88 25.60
C TRP A 370 8.34 8.72 24.26
N HIS A 371 6.99 8.79 24.26
CA HIS A 371 6.16 8.53 23.07
C HIS A 371 5.57 9.80 22.43
N ALA A 372 5.16 10.79 23.23
CA ALA A 372 4.43 11.96 22.74
C ALA A 372 5.35 13.00 22.10
N GLY A 373 6.60 13.13 22.58
CA GLY A 373 7.53 14.18 22.18
C GLY A 373 6.99 15.59 22.48
N VAL A 374 7.40 16.61 21.71
CA VAL A 374 6.83 17.96 21.83
C VAL A 374 5.36 17.93 21.43
N SER A 375 4.48 18.21 22.40
CA SER A 375 3.02 18.08 22.30
C SER A 375 2.33 18.90 23.40
N SER A 376 1.04 19.21 23.20
CA SER A 376 0.21 19.95 24.14
C SER A 376 -1.24 19.46 24.09
N TRP A 377 -1.92 19.46 25.23
CA TRP A 377 -3.36 19.19 25.31
C TRP A 377 -3.98 20.02 26.41
N ARG A 378 -5.06 20.75 26.11
CA ARG A 378 -5.76 21.64 27.06
C ARG A 378 -4.81 22.64 27.73
N GLY A 379 -3.82 23.13 26.98
CA GLY A 379 -2.80 24.09 27.43
C GLY A 379 -1.66 23.48 28.27
N GLY A 380 -1.71 22.18 28.59
CA GLY A 380 -0.64 21.49 29.30
C GLY A 380 0.38 20.88 28.34
N GLY A 381 1.67 21.17 28.55
CA GLY A 381 2.78 20.49 27.89
C GLY A 381 3.21 19.20 28.61
N ASP A 382 4.36 18.66 28.21
CA ASP A 382 4.97 17.43 28.76
C ASP A 382 3.99 16.25 28.92
N ILE A 383 3.32 15.92 27.80
CA ILE A 383 2.30 14.86 27.78
C ILE A 383 2.86 13.50 28.22
N ASN A 384 4.14 13.21 27.97
CA ASN A 384 4.79 11.98 28.41
C ASN A 384 4.62 11.75 29.93
N SER A 385 4.80 12.80 30.74
CA SER A 385 4.74 12.70 32.21
C SER A 385 3.35 12.38 32.77
N ARG A 386 2.29 12.62 32.01
CA ARG A 386 0.89 12.47 32.44
C ARG A 386 0.06 11.54 31.55
N SER A 387 0.69 10.72 30.72
CA SER A 387 -0.03 9.82 29.83
C SER A 387 0.50 8.41 29.79
N ILE A 388 -0.38 7.51 29.35
CA ILE A 388 -0.07 6.17 28.89
C ILE A 388 -0.11 6.17 27.36
N GLY A 389 1.03 5.97 26.71
CA GLY A 389 1.11 5.70 25.28
C GLY A 389 0.87 4.24 24.90
N VAL A 390 0.02 4.03 23.89
CA VAL A 390 -0.21 2.72 23.25
C VAL A 390 0.17 2.82 21.77
N GLU A 391 1.19 2.06 21.38
CA GLU A 391 1.62 1.90 20.00
C GLU A 391 0.83 0.77 19.34
N ILE A 392 0.26 1.01 18.17
CA ILE A 392 -0.53 0.02 17.45
C ILE A 392 0.20 -0.29 16.14
N VAL A 393 0.61 -1.55 15.97
CA VAL A 393 1.39 -1.97 14.79
C VAL A 393 0.61 -1.65 13.53
N ASN A 394 1.11 -0.70 12.77
CA ASN A 394 0.61 -0.35 11.46
C ASN A 394 1.72 0.31 10.65
N PRO A 395 1.83 0.02 9.35
CA PRO A 395 2.78 0.69 8.46
C PRO A 395 2.65 2.21 8.42
N GLY A 396 1.49 2.77 8.77
CA GLY A 396 1.27 4.22 8.69
C GLY A 396 1.37 4.75 7.26
N HIS A 397 1.22 6.07 7.10
CA HIS A 397 1.16 6.70 5.78
C HIS A 397 2.41 6.47 4.93
N GLU A 398 3.56 6.29 5.56
CA GLU A 398 4.85 6.11 4.88
C GLU A 398 5.03 4.70 4.29
N PHE A 399 4.58 3.64 4.98
CA PHE A 399 4.86 2.25 4.59
C PHE A 399 3.64 1.46 4.08
N GLY A 400 2.53 2.14 3.80
CA GLY A 400 1.31 1.54 3.24
C GLY A 400 0.16 1.45 4.24
N TYR A 401 -0.30 2.62 4.70
CA TYR A 401 -1.37 2.76 5.67
C TYR A 401 -2.59 1.94 5.31
N ARG A 402 -3.09 1.18 6.28
CA ARG A 402 -4.17 0.21 6.09
C ARG A 402 -5.09 0.17 7.31
N PRO A 403 -6.34 -0.31 7.15
CA PRO A 403 -7.22 -0.56 8.29
C PRO A 403 -6.59 -1.56 9.27
N PHE A 404 -6.91 -1.37 10.55
CA PHE A 404 -6.42 -2.20 11.65
C PHE A 404 -7.23 -3.50 11.73
N PRO A 405 -6.60 -4.69 11.82
CA PRO A 405 -7.32 -5.96 11.91
C PRO A 405 -8.25 -6.07 13.12
N ASP A 406 -9.31 -6.87 13.01
CA ASP A 406 -10.31 -7.01 14.08
C ASP A 406 -9.76 -7.51 15.41
N ALA A 407 -8.79 -8.43 15.37
CA ALA A 407 -8.13 -8.98 16.56
C ALA A 407 -7.30 -7.90 17.27
N GLN A 408 -6.55 -7.11 16.50
CA GLN A 408 -5.81 -5.95 17.00
C GLN A 408 -6.74 -4.91 17.63
N MET A 409 -7.83 -4.53 16.94
CA MET A 409 -8.78 -3.56 17.49
C MET A 409 -9.52 -4.07 18.73
N ALA A 410 -9.79 -5.39 18.84
CA ALA A 410 -10.34 -5.98 20.05
C ALA A 410 -9.35 -5.90 21.23
N ALA A 411 -8.07 -6.13 20.97
CA ALA A 411 -7.00 -5.97 21.95
C ALA A 411 -6.84 -4.50 22.39
N VAL A 412 -6.88 -3.56 21.45
CA VAL A 412 -6.86 -2.12 21.75
C VAL A 412 -8.04 -1.74 22.65
N VAL A 413 -9.28 -2.13 22.30
CA VAL A 413 -10.47 -1.84 23.12
C VAL A 413 -10.33 -2.39 24.55
N SER A 414 -9.88 -3.64 24.68
CA SER A 414 -9.69 -4.28 25.98
C SER A 414 -8.63 -3.56 26.81
N LEU A 415 -7.46 -3.30 26.22
CA LEU A 415 -6.36 -2.59 26.86
C LEU A 415 -6.76 -1.17 27.27
N CYS A 416 -7.42 -0.42 26.38
CA CYS A 416 -7.84 0.94 26.67
C CYS A 416 -8.82 1.00 27.85
N ARG A 417 -9.80 0.09 27.93
CA ARG A 417 -10.73 0.02 29.08
C ARG A 417 -9.97 -0.24 30.38
N ASP A 418 -9.10 -1.24 30.38
CA ASP A 418 -8.30 -1.59 31.55
C ASP A 418 -7.42 -0.41 32.02
N VAL A 419 -6.72 0.27 31.10
CA VAL A 419 -5.92 1.45 31.43
C VAL A 419 -6.78 2.61 31.93
N ILE A 420 -7.94 2.85 31.31
CA ILE A 420 -8.87 3.92 31.70
C ILE A 420 -9.41 3.67 33.11
N ASP A 421 -9.84 2.45 33.41
CA ASP A 421 -10.38 2.07 34.71
C ASP A 421 -9.30 2.15 35.80
N ARG A 422 -8.08 1.69 35.50
CA ARG A 422 -6.95 1.72 36.45
C ARG A 422 -6.48 3.13 36.82
N HIS A 423 -6.49 4.06 35.87
CA HIS A 423 -5.99 5.43 36.08
C HIS A 423 -7.09 6.49 36.23
N GLY A 424 -8.37 6.12 36.06
CA GLY A 424 -9.49 7.06 36.10
C GLY A 424 -9.42 8.10 34.96
N ILE A 425 -8.97 7.70 33.78
CA ILE A 425 -8.77 8.61 32.64
C ILE A 425 -10.12 9.13 32.15
N ARG A 426 -10.27 10.46 32.11
CA ARG A 426 -11.51 11.10 31.67
C ARG A 426 -11.71 10.88 30.16
N PRO A 427 -12.95 10.77 29.67
CA PRO A 427 -13.22 10.56 28.24
C PRO A 427 -12.52 11.59 27.33
N GLY A 428 -12.54 12.88 27.69
CA GLY A 428 -11.88 13.96 26.94
C GLY A 428 -10.34 13.92 26.92
N ASN A 429 -9.74 12.99 27.66
CA ASN A 429 -8.29 12.77 27.74
C ASN A 429 -7.84 11.49 27.01
N VAL A 430 -8.72 10.86 26.22
CA VAL A 430 -8.38 9.80 25.26
C VAL A 430 -8.20 10.42 23.87
N VAL A 431 -6.96 10.46 23.41
CA VAL A 431 -6.53 11.30 22.29
C VAL A 431 -5.67 10.54 21.26
N ALA A 432 -5.71 11.00 20.01
CA ALA A 432 -4.73 10.64 19.00
C ALA A 432 -3.39 11.33 19.26
N HIS A 433 -2.28 10.79 18.74
CA HIS A 433 -1.03 11.56 18.69
C HIS A 433 -1.17 12.83 17.84
N ALA A 434 -1.94 12.74 16.74
CA ALA A 434 -2.27 13.87 15.89
C ALA A 434 -3.04 14.98 16.64
N ASP A 435 -3.85 14.64 17.65
CA ASP A 435 -4.63 15.63 18.40
C ASP A 435 -3.72 16.53 19.26
N ILE A 436 -2.69 15.94 19.86
CA ILE A 436 -1.76 16.63 20.77
C ILE A 436 -0.53 17.24 20.07
N ALA A 437 -0.29 16.87 18.81
CA ALA A 437 0.83 17.35 18.00
C ALA A 437 0.42 17.59 16.53
N PRO A 438 -0.60 18.43 16.27
CA PRO A 438 -1.26 18.54 14.97
C PRO A 438 -0.35 19.01 13.82
N THR A 439 0.74 19.71 14.13
CA THR A 439 1.71 20.22 13.13
C THR A 439 2.76 19.18 12.73
N ARG A 440 2.88 18.08 13.47
CA ARG A 440 3.98 17.11 13.33
C ARG A 440 3.50 15.67 13.13
N LYS A 441 2.33 15.33 13.64
CA LYS A 441 1.84 13.97 13.73
C LYS A 441 0.47 13.81 13.08
N GLU A 442 0.26 12.64 12.51
CA GLU A 442 -0.98 12.27 11.83
C GLU A 442 -1.52 10.91 12.27
N ASP A 443 -0.84 10.23 13.19
CA ASP A 443 -1.24 8.95 13.76
C ASP A 443 -2.29 9.10 14.88
N PRO A 444 -3.19 8.10 15.07
CA PRO A 444 -3.27 6.79 14.40
C PRO A 444 -3.97 6.83 13.03
N GLY A 445 -4.24 8.02 12.49
CA GLY A 445 -4.77 8.25 11.15
C GLY A 445 -6.28 8.07 10.99
N GLU A 446 -6.78 8.33 9.78
CA GLU A 446 -8.20 8.32 9.41
C GLU A 446 -8.84 6.93 9.24
N LEU A 447 -8.02 5.87 9.16
CA LEU A 447 -8.49 4.48 9.11
C LEU A 447 -8.56 3.84 10.51
N PHE A 448 -8.18 4.56 11.57
CA PHE A 448 -8.33 4.09 12.94
C PHE A 448 -9.79 4.17 13.38
N ASP A 449 -10.33 3.07 13.88
CA ASP A 449 -11.75 2.90 14.15
C ASP A 449 -12.15 3.51 15.50
N TRP A 450 -12.17 4.84 15.55
CA TRP A 450 -12.67 5.63 16.67
C TRP A 450 -14.14 5.32 17.02
N PRO A 451 -15.07 5.12 16.07
CA PRO A 451 -16.45 4.69 16.39
C PRO A 451 -16.50 3.44 17.25
N ARG A 452 -15.73 2.39 16.92
CA ARG A 452 -15.68 1.15 17.71
C ARG A 452 -15.20 1.36 19.14
N LEU A 453 -14.25 2.28 19.35
CA LEU A 453 -13.82 2.66 20.71
C LEU A 453 -14.95 3.34 21.47
N ALA A 454 -15.64 4.29 20.82
CA ALA A 454 -16.74 5.01 21.46
C ALA A 454 -17.95 4.13 21.76
N ASP A 455 -18.30 3.20 20.89
CA ASP A 455 -19.31 2.15 21.14
C ASP A 455 -18.93 1.28 22.35
N ALA A 456 -17.63 1.15 22.61
CA ALA A 456 -17.07 0.51 23.78
C ALA A 456 -16.96 1.44 25.01
N GLY A 457 -17.43 2.68 24.93
CA GLY A 457 -17.36 3.68 26.00
C GLY A 457 -16.00 4.38 26.14
N ILE A 458 -15.12 4.25 25.14
CA ILE A 458 -13.76 4.78 25.15
C ILE A 458 -13.71 6.08 24.34
N GLY A 459 -13.54 7.20 25.04
CA GLY A 459 -13.40 8.52 24.43
C GLY A 459 -14.70 9.08 23.81
N PRO A 460 -14.71 10.37 23.44
CA PRO A 460 -15.88 11.02 22.87
C PRO A 460 -16.07 10.67 21.39
N TRP A 461 -17.32 10.43 20.99
CA TRP A 461 -17.74 10.40 19.59
C TRP A 461 -19.16 10.97 19.47
N PRO A 462 -19.40 12.00 18.65
CA PRO A 462 -20.72 12.61 18.53
C PRO A 462 -21.64 11.72 17.66
N HIS A 463 -22.90 11.59 18.04
CA HIS A 463 -23.89 10.97 17.16
C HIS A 463 -24.25 11.92 16.01
N HIS A 464 -24.21 11.42 14.78
CA HIS A 464 -24.65 12.15 13.59
C HIS A 464 -26.18 12.22 13.56
N GLY A 465 -26.75 13.29 14.10
CA GLY A 465 -28.14 13.67 13.87
C GLY A 465 -28.24 14.74 12.78
N GLU A 466 -29.30 14.70 11.97
CA GLU A 466 -29.63 15.80 11.06
C GLU A 466 -30.05 17.04 11.87
N SER A 467 -29.08 17.89 12.20
CA SER A 467 -29.39 19.17 12.82
C SER A 467 -29.84 20.18 11.76
N HIS A 468 -31.08 20.61 11.88
CA HIS A 468 -31.67 21.68 11.08
C HIS A 468 -31.31 23.08 11.60
N ALA A 469 -30.52 23.16 12.69
CA ALA A 469 -30.06 24.42 13.24
C ALA A 469 -29.06 25.12 12.29
N PRO A 470 -28.99 26.46 12.32
CA PRO A 470 -27.93 27.21 11.65
C PRO A 470 -26.57 26.65 12.02
N ALA A 471 -25.65 26.59 11.06
CA ALA A 471 -24.29 26.15 11.33
C ALA A 471 -23.61 27.15 12.30
N PRO A 472 -22.83 26.66 13.29
CA PRO A 472 -22.03 27.54 14.12
C PRO A 472 -21.10 28.40 13.26
N THR A 473 -20.84 29.63 13.72
CA THR A 473 -19.81 30.48 13.11
C THR A 473 -18.43 29.86 13.29
N GLU A 474 -17.48 30.26 12.43
CA GLU A 474 -16.08 29.82 12.56
C GLU A 474 -15.50 30.16 13.94
N ALA A 475 -15.80 31.34 14.48
CA ALA A 475 -15.36 31.75 15.82
C ALA A 475 -15.89 30.82 16.93
N GLU A 476 -17.16 30.41 16.86
CA GLU A 476 -17.75 29.45 17.81
C GLU A 476 -17.13 28.05 17.68
N ALA A 477 -16.85 27.62 16.45
CA ALA A 477 -16.20 26.34 16.19
C ALA A 477 -14.75 26.30 16.69
N LEU A 478 -13.99 27.37 16.48
CA LEU A 478 -12.63 27.51 17.00
C LEU A 478 -12.63 27.56 18.54
N ALA A 479 -13.55 28.31 19.14
CA ALA A 479 -13.73 28.29 20.60
C ALA A 479 -14.09 26.88 21.10
N ALA A 480 -14.83 26.09 20.31
CA ALA A 480 -15.12 24.71 20.65
C ALA A 480 -13.88 23.80 20.57
N LEU A 481 -13.04 23.92 19.53
CA LEU A 481 -11.77 23.19 19.42
C LEU A 481 -10.82 23.49 20.59
N ALA A 482 -10.66 24.76 20.94
CA ALA A 482 -9.86 25.16 22.10
C ALA A 482 -10.40 24.55 23.40
N ALA A 483 -11.73 24.54 23.58
CA ALA A 483 -12.36 23.94 24.77
C ALA A 483 -12.26 22.40 24.80
N ILE A 484 -12.17 21.74 23.66
CA ILE A 484 -11.89 20.29 23.58
C ILE A 484 -10.47 20.02 24.09
N GLY A 485 -9.50 20.77 23.57
CA GLY A 485 -8.10 20.69 24.01
C GLY A 485 -7.04 20.99 22.95
N TYR A 486 -7.43 21.28 21.70
CA TYR A 486 -6.50 21.54 20.61
C TYR A 486 -5.72 22.85 20.82
N ASP A 487 -4.43 22.81 20.48
CA ASP A 487 -3.60 24.01 20.32
C ASP A 487 -3.93 24.69 18.98
N LEU A 488 -4.39 25.94 19.04
CA LEU A 488 -4.80 26.72 17.88
C LEU A 488 -3.72 27.71 17.40
N THR A 489 -2.47 27.57 17.85
CA THR A 489 -1.35 28.37 17.34
C THR A 489 -1.24 28.22 15.82
N GLU A 490 -1.42 26.99 15.32
CA GLU A 490 -1.54 26.68 13.88
C GLU A 490 -2.94 26.12 13.59
N THR A 491 -3.92 27.02 13.50
CA THR A 491 -5.35 26.68 13.35
C THR A 491 -5.62 25.64 12.27
N ARG A 492 -5.01 25.79 11.09
CA ARG A 492 -5.25 24.85 9.98
C ARG A 492 -4.83 23.43 10.34
N ALA A 493 -3.70 23.26 11.02
CA ALA A 493 -3.20 21.95 11.44
C ALA A 493 -4.15 21.33 12.49
N ALA A 494 -4.62 22.11 13.46
CA ALA A 494 -5.60 21.66 14.44
C ALA A 494 -6.92 21.20 13.79
N VAL A 495 -7.40 21.95 12.79
CA VAL A 495 -8.60 21.57 12.02
C VAL A 495 -8.37 20.28 11.24
N VAL A 496 -7.20 20.08 10.60
CA VAL A 496 -6.86 18.82 9.93
C VAL A 496 -6.87 17.65 10.91
N ALA A 497 -6.23 17.79 12.07
CA ALA A 497 -6.19 16.73 13.09
C ALA A 497 -7.60 16.38 13.59
N PHE A 498 -8.41 17.39 13.92
CA PHE A 498 -9.80 17.22 14.32
C PHE A 498 -10.64 16.51 13.26
N GLN A 499 -10.55 16.97 12.00
CA GLN A 499 -11.26 16.35 10.89
C GLN A 499 -10.79 14.92 10.64
N ARG A 500 -9.49 14.64 10.72
CA ARG A 500 -8.96 13.28 10.51
C ARG A 500 -9.58 12.27 11.47
N ARG A 501 -9.85 12.69 12.72
CA ARG A 501 -10.53 11.88 13.73
C ARG A 501 -12.04 11.81 13.50
N TYR A 502 -12.74 12.94 13.41
CA TYR A 502 -14.21 13.00 13.47
C TYR A 502 -14.92 13.11 12.10
N ARG A 503 -14.17 13.29 11.01
CA ARG A 503 -14.64 13.39 9.63
C ARG A 503 -13.61 12.80 8.65
N PRO A 504 -13.27 11.51 8.77
CA PRO A 504 -12.16 10.89 8.03
C PRO A 504 -12.34 10.92 6.50
N THR A 505 -13.54 11.19 5.99
CA THR A 505 -13.81 11.35 4.55
C THR A 505 -13.35 12.69 3.97
N ARG A 506 -13.12 13.71 4.82
CA ARG A 506 -12.72 15.05 4.41
C ARG A 506 -11.99 15.82 5.52
N PHE A 507 -10.67 15.94 5.38
CA PHE A 507 -9.75 16.58 6.34
C PHE A 507 -8.82 17.61 5.68
N ASP A 508 -9.38 18.51 4.88
CA ASP A 508 -8.66 19.52 4.09
C ASP A 508 -8.12 20.72 4.90
N GLY A 509 -8.49 20.81 6.19
CA GLY A 509 -8.14 21.90 7.10
C GLY A 509 -9.06 23.12 6.97
N VAL A 510 -10.17 23.01 6.23
CA VAL A 510 -11.14 24.10 6.06
C VAL A 510 -12.25 23.98 7.10
N MET A 511 -12.50 25.06 7.85
CA MET A 511 -13.62 25.14 8.80
C MET A 511 -14.97 25.34 8.08
N ASP A 512 -15.45 24.30 7.40
CA ASP A 512 -16.77 24.32 6.77
C ASP A 512 -17.92 24.10 7.78
N ALA A 513 -19.16 24.30 7.34
CA ALA A 513 -20.35 24.20 8.19
C ALA A 513 -20.49 22.84 8.90
N GLU A 514 -20.05 21.76 8.28
CA GLU A 514 -20.09 20.42 8.87
C GLU A 514 -19.02 20.25 9.95
N THR A 515 -17.79 20.69 9.68
CA THR A 515 -16.68 20.71 10.64
C THR A 515 -17.03 21.56 11.86
N ALA A 516 -17.65 22.72 11.64
CA ALA A 516 -18.11 23.61 12.71
C ALA A 516 -19.15 22.95 13.62
N ARG A 517 -20.14 22.27 13.03
CA ARG A 517 -21.14 21.49 13.80
C ARG A 517 -20.50 20.35 14.58
N LEU A 518 -19.57 19.62 13.97
CA LEU A 518 -18.86 18.53 14.63
C LEU A 518 -18.05 19.03 15.83
N ALA A 519 -17.32 20.15 15.70
CA ALA A 519 -16.54 20.72 16.80
C ALA A 519 -17.42 21.03 18.02
N VAL A 520 -18.59 21.65 17.80
CA VAL A 520 -19.56 21.94 18.88
C VAL A 520 -20.16 20.65 19.46
N ALA A 521 -20.51 19.68 18.61
CA ALA A 521 -21.09 18.41 19.05
C ALA A 521 -20.11 17.56 19.88
N VAL A 522 -18.84 17.47 19.46
CA VAL A 522 -17.77 16.79 20.22
C VAL A 522 -17.59 17.45 21.58
N ARG A 523 -17.48 18.79 21.62
CA ARG A 523 -17.39 19.53 22.89
C ARG A 523 -18.56 19.20 23.81
N GLN A 524 -19.79 19.17 23.30
CA GLN A 524 -20.96 18.84 24.11
C GLN A 524 -20.95 17.39 24.60
N THR A 525 -20.48 16.46 23.76
CA THR A 525 -20.32 15.05 24.10
C THR A 525 -19.34 14.88 25.26
N ILE A 526 -18.17 15.53 25.18
CA ILE A 526 -17.18 15.52 26.26
C ILE A 526 -17.77 16.07 27.56
N ARG A 527 -18.43 17.24 27.51
CA ARG A 527 -19.05 17.85 28.70
C ARG A 527 -20.09 16.94 29.35
N THR A 528 -20.90 16.25 28.54
CA THR A 528 -21.95 15.34 29.02
C THR A 528 -21.35 14.08 29.65
N ALA A 529 -20.31 13.51 29.03
CA ALA A 529 -19.60 12.36 29.55
C ALA A 529 -18.88 12.67 30.87
N GLU A 530 -18.17 13.81 30.95
CA GLU A 530 -17.49 14.26 32.16
C GLU A 530 -18.46 14.61 33.30
N ALA A 531 -19.64 15.17 32.99
CA ALA A 531 -20.69 15.43 33.98
C ALA A 531 -21.33 14.14 34.52
N THR A 532 -21.40 13.08 33.71
CA THR A 532 -21.93 11.77 34.14
C THR A 532 -20.93 11.06 35.06
N ALA A 533 -19.64 11.13 34.73
CA ALA A 533 -18.57 10.53 35.54
C ALA A 533 -18.35 11.20 36.91
N SER A 534 -18.84 12.44 37.10
CA SER A 534 -18.66 13.22 38.33
C SER A 534 -19.83 13.15 39.31
N ARG A 535 -20.90 12.40 39.01
CA ARG A 535 -21.98 12.12 39.97
C ARG A 535 -21.54 11.02 40.94
N PRO A 536 -21.57 11.24 42.27
CA PRO A 536 -21.30 10.17 43.22
C PRO A 536 -22.34 9.05 43.04
N HIS A 537 -21.87 7.80 42.99
CA HIS A 537 -22.75 6.63 43.08
C HIS A 537 -23.49 6.72 44.42
N GLY A 538 -24.77 7.11 44.35
CA GLY A 538 -25.69 7.16 45.50
C GLY A 538 -26.20 5.78 45.88
#